data_AF-I8AN58-F1
#
_entry.id   AF-I8AN58-F1
#
_cell.length_a   1.000
_cell.length_b   1.000
_cell.length_c   1.000
_cell.angle_alpha   90.00
_cell.angle_beta   90.00
_cell.angle_gamma   90.00
#
_symmetry.space_group_name_H-M   'P 1'
#
loop_
_entity.id
_entity.type
_entity.pdbx_description
1 polymer ?
#
loop_
_entity_poly.entity_id
_entity_poly.type
_entity_poly.pdbx_seq_one_letter_code
_entity_poly.pdbx_strand_id
1 'polypeptide(L)'
;MMLPEGAPEEFADREKLWNAVEAAEKRKDAQLAREVEFAIPRELTKEQGIELAREFAQDQFVEKGMIADLNVHWDIGADGRPKPHAHVMLTMREVGKDGFGAKVRDWNKAELVEQWRERWADHVNQRLAELDIDARIDHRSLQAQVMRARFA
;
A
#
# COMPACT_ATOMS: atom_id res chain seq x y z
N MET A 1 -8.23 9.21 0.93
CA MET A 1 -6.92 9.83 1.19
C MET A 1 -6.48 9.56 2.61
N MET A 2 -5.20 9.29 2.83
CA MET A 2 -4.57 9.18 4.14
C MET A 2 -3.36 10.11 4.15
N LEU A 3 -3.31 11.02 5.11
CA LEU A 3 -2.34 12.11 5.16
C LEU A 3 -1.38 11.89 6.33
N PRO A 4 -0.07 12.14 6.15
CA PRO A 4 0.87 12.17 7.27
C PRO A 4 0.64 13.43 8.11
N GLU A 5 1.17 13.43 9.33
CA GLU A 5 1.11 14.59 10.20
C GLU A 5 1.74 15.83 9.53
N GLY A 6 1.07 16.97 9.65
CA GLY A 6 1.55 18.24 9.11
C GLY A 6 1.31 18.46 7.61
N ALA A 7 0.69 17.50 6.89
CA ALA A 7 0.26 17.73 5.53
C ALA A 7 -0.92 18.72 5.45
N PRO A 8 -1.04 19.54 4.39
CA PRO A 8 -2.17 20.42 4.19
C PRO A 8 -3.48 19.63 4.13
N GLU A 9 -4.49 20.03 4.91
CA GLU A 9 -5.79 19.35 4.95
C GLU A 9 -6.47 19.30 3.57
N GLU A 10 -6.22 20.29 2.72
CA GLU A 10 -6.78 20.32 1.38
C GLU A 10 -6.29 19.19 0.48
N PHE A 11 -5.16 18.55 0.80
CA PHE A 11 -4.69 17.36 0.10
C PHE A 11 -5.51 16.11 0.43
N ALA A 12 -6.48 16.19 1.36
CA ALA A 12 -7.51 15.16 1.50
C ALA A 12 -8.42 15.08 0.26
N ASP A 13 -8.49 16.15 -0.53
CA ASP A 13 -9.15 16.18 -1.84
C ASP A 13 -8.19 15.65 -2.93
N ARG A 14 -8.67 14.67 -3.71
CA ARG A 14 -7.87 14.00 -4.74
C ARG A 14 -7.46 14.95 -5.87
N GLU A 15 -8.39 15.77 -6.33
CA GLU A 15 -8.14 16.68 -7.44
C GLU A 15 -7.07 17.70 -7.05
N LYS A 16 -7.19 18.27 -5.84
CA LYS A 16 -6.19 19.20 -5.31
C LYS A 16 -4.83 18.55 -5.14
N LEU A 17 -4.77 17.36 -4.52
CA LEU A 17 -3.52 16.65 -4.31
C LEU A 17 -2.79 16.40 -5.63
N TRP A 18 -3.45 15.73 -6.58
CA TRP A 18 -2.78 15.25 -7.78
C TRP A 18 -2.40 16.39 -8.73
N ASN A 19 -3.20 17.46 -8.80
CA ASN A 19 -2.79 18.70 -9.49
C ASN A 19 -1.56 19.34 -8.82
N ALA A 20 -1.48 19.35 -7.49
CA ALA A 20 -0.32 19.89 -6.78
C ALA A 20 0.95 19.02 -7.00
N VAL A 21 0.81 17.69 -7.09
CA VAL A 21 1.90 16.78 -7.45
C VAL A 21 2.42 17.10 -8.85
N GLU A 22 1.54 17.23 -9.83
CA GLU A 22 1.91 17.59 -11.20
C GLU A 22 2.63 18.95 -11.26
N ALA A 23 2.08 19.97 -10.58
CA ALA A 23 2.69 21.30 -10.54
C ALA A 23 4.08 21.32 -9.87
N ALA A 24 4.33 20.45 -8.90
CA ALA A 24 5.62 20.35 -8.21
C ALA A 24 6.71 19.68 -9.08
N GLU A 25 6.33 18.92 -10.11
CA GLU A 25 7.25 18.17 -10.96
C GLU A 25 7.57 18.91 -12.27
N LYS A 26 8.79 19.45 -12.36
CA LYS A 26 9.18 20.37 -13.45
C LYS A 26 9.68 19.70 -14.73
N ARG A 27 10.06 18.43 -14.67
CA ARG A 27 10.64 17.72 -15.82
C ARG A 27 9.57 16.88 -16.49
N LYS A 28 9.61 16.84 -17.83
CA LYS A 28 8.71 16.00 -18.64
C LYS A 28 8.81 14.50 -18.33
N ASP A 29 9.90 14.06 -17.74
CA ASP A 29 10.19 12.66 -17.36
C ASP A 29 10.13 12.43 -15.85
N ALA A 30 9.54 13.37 -15.10
CA ALA A 30 9.41 13.25 -13.67
C ALA A 30 8.42 12.14 -13.31
N GLN A 31 8.83 11.29 -12.37
CA GLN A 31 7.92 10.34 -11.73
C GLN A 31 6.98 11.10 -10.78
N LEU A 32 5.69 11.13 -11.08
CA LEU A 32 4.67 11.80 -10.27
C LEU A 32 4.35 11.04 -8.98
N ALA A 33 4.17 9.72 -9.11
CA ALA A 33 3.72 8.84 -8.05
C ALA A 33 4.44 7.48 -8.11
N ARG A 34 4.29 6.72 -7.03
CA ARG A 34 4.50 5.28 -7.00
C ARG A 34 3.17 4.62 -6.69
N GLU A 35 2.84 3.55 -7.41
CA GLU A 35 1.68 2.73 -7.11
C GLU A 35 2.13 1.42 -6.47
N VAL A 36 1.41 1.01 -5.42
CA VAL A 36 1.50 -0.32 -4.83
C VAL A 36 0.14 -0.98 -4.95
N GLU A 37 0.10 -2.19 -5.52
CA GLU A 37 -1.09 -3.02 -5.58
C GLU A 37 -0.89 -4.27 -4.72
N PHE A 38 -1.91 -4.63 -3.93
CA PHE A 38 -1.90 -5.88 -3.18
C PHE A 38 -3.29 -6.53 -3.13
N ALA A 39 -3.29 -7.86 -3.18
CA ALA A 39 -4.49 -8.67 -3.06
C ALA A 39 -4.93 -8.79 -1.59
N ILE A 40 -6.23 -8.78 -1.36
CA ILE A 40 -6.85 -8.96 -0.04
C ILE A 40 -7.48 -10.37 0.01
N PRO A 41 -7.36 -11.13 1.12
CA PRO A 41 -7.95 -12.46 1.24
C PRO A 41 -9.46 -12.46 1.02
N ARG A 42 -9.96 -13.47 0.30
CA ARG A 42 -11.39 -13.63 -0.03
C ARG A 42 -12.22 -14.05 1.20
N GLU A 43 -11.54 -14.56 2.21
CA GLU A 43 -12.08 -14.99 3.50
C GLU A 43 -12.54 -13.81 4.35
N LEU A 44 -12.04 -12.60 4.09
CA LEU A 44 -12.42 -11.39 4.80
C LEU A 44 -13.70 -10.77 4.24
N THR A 45 -14.50 -10.18 5.12
CA THR A 45 -15.57 -9.27 4.68
C THR A 45 -14.98 -8.02 4.03
N LYS A 46 -15.81 -7.27 3.30
CA LYS A 46 -15.40 -6.02 2.68
C LYS A 46 -14.87 -5.02 3.72
N GLU A 47 -15.55 -4.90 4.85
CA GLU A 47 -15.19 -4.01 5.95
C GLU A 47 -13.84 -4.40 6.55
N GLN A 48 -13.64 -5.69 6.83
CA GLN A 48 -12.39 -6.23 7.37
C GLN A 48 -11.22 -6.00 6.42
N GLY A 49 -11.40 -6.22 5.11
CA GLY A 49 -10.33 -5.99 4.15
C GLY A 49 -10.04 -4.51 3.88
N ILE A 50 -11.05 -3.63 3.98
CA ILE A 50 -10.82 -2.17 3.95
C ILE A 50 -9.98 -1.74 5.16
N GLU A 51 -10.31 -2.24 6.36
CA GLU A 51 -9.56 -1.97 7.58
C GLU A 51 -8.11 -2.48 7.47
N LEU A 52 -7.94 -3.74 7.05
CA LEU A 52 -6.63 -4.35 6.83
C LEU A 52 -5.76 -3.52 5.87
N ALA A 53 -6.32 -3.06 4.75
CA ALA A 53 -5.61 -2.24 3.78
C ALA A 53 -5.27 -0.84 4.31
N ARG A 54 -6.14 -0.23 5.11
CA ARG A 54 -5.90 1.07 5.75
C ARG A 54 -4.76 0.98 6.76
N GLU A 55 -4.78 0.00 7.65
CA GLU A 55 -3.71 -0.21 8.65
C GLU A 55 -2.35 -0.41 7.97
N PHE A 56 -2.30 -1.26 6.94
CA PHE A 56 -1.06 -1.46 6.20
C PHE A 56 -0.57 -0.18 5.52
N ALA A 57 -1.48 0.57 4.88
CA ALA A 57 -1.12 1.83 4.24
C ALA A 57 -0.65 2.90 5.25
N GLN A 58 -1.25 2.91 6.44
CA GLN A 58 -0.87 3.78 7.54
C GLN A 58 0.60 3.51 7.94
N ASP A 59 0.88 2.28 8.38
CA ASP A 59 2.18 1.91 8.96
C ASP A 59 3.32 1.90 7.94
N GLN A 60 3.03 1.46 6.71
CA GLN A 60 4.08 1.26 5.71
C GLN A 60 4.34 2.49 4.86
N PHE A 61 3.38 3.42 4.76
CA PHE A 61 3.51 4.57 3.89
C PHE A 61 3.29 5.90 4.62
N VAL A 62 2.14 6.08 5.26
CA VAL A 62 1.75 7.36 5.84
C VAL A 62 2.67 7.76 6.99
N GLU A 63 2.98 6.84 7.90
CA GLU A 63 3.93 7.10 9.00
C GLU A 63 5.36 7.39 8.52
N LYS A 64 5.68 7.05 7.27
CA LYS A 64 6.97 7.36 6.64
C LYS A 64 6.97 8.72 5.93
N GLY A 65 5.86 9.47 5.99
CA GLY A 65 5.71 10.81 5.43
C GLY A 65 5.09 10.86 4.02
N MET A 66 4.63 9.73 3.48
CA MET A 66 3.93 9.71 2.18
C MET A 66 2.45 10.06 2.36
N ILE A 67 1.84 10.74 1.39
CA ILE A 67 0.38 10.75 1.26
C ILE A 67 -0.02 9.50 0.47
N ALA A 68 -1.03 8.78 0.98
CA ALA A 68 -1.56 7.57 0.36
C ALA A 68 -3.00 7.80 -0.13
N ASP A 69 -3.20 7.70 -1.45
CA ASP A 69 -4.52 7.55 -2.05
C ASP A 69 -4.85 6.06 -2.18
N LEU A 70 -5.57 5.55 -1.18
CA LEU A 70 -6.00 4.15 -1.08
C LEU A 70 -7.38 3.97 -1.74
N ASN A 71 -7.42 3.07 -2.72
CA ASN A 71 -8.63 2.62 -3.41
C ASN A 71 -8.77 1.10 -3.26
N VAL A 72 -9.90 0.62 -2.72
CA VAL A 72 -10.12 -0.81 -2.47
C VAL A 72 -11.26 -1.30 -3.35
N HIS A 73 -10.99 -2.35 -4.13
CA HIS A 73 -11.91 -2.90 -5.13
C HIS A 73 -12.35 -4.31 -4.74
N TRP A 74 -13.58 -4.65 -5.13
CA TRP A 74 -14.22 -5.95 -4.87
C TRP A 74 -14.83 -6.53 -6.15
N ASP A 75 -14.12 -6.38 -7.26
CA ASP A 75 -14.58 -6.77 -8.59
C ASP A 75 -14.69 -8.28 -8.72
N ILE A 76 -15.41 -8.76 -9.74
CA ILE A 76 -15.47 -10.18 -10.07
C ILE A 76 -14.34 -10.53 -11.03
N GLY A 77 -13.52 -11.50 -10.65
CA GLY A 77 -12.42 -12.02 -11.47
C GLY A 77 -12.91 -12.93 -12.61
N ALA A 78 -11.99 -13.32 -13.48
CA ALA A 78 -12.26 -14.22 -14.60
C ALA A 78 -12.77 -15.62 -14.16
N ASP A 79 -12.52 -16.01 -12.91
CA ASP A 79 -13.01 -17.24 -12.29
C ASP A 79 -14.46 -17.12 -11.77
N GLY A 80 -15.12 -15.98 -12.00
CA GLY A 80 -16.47 -15.70 -11.54
C GLY A 80 -16.57 -15.45 -10.03
N ARG A 81 -15.43 -15.30 -9.33
CA ARG A 81 -15.37 -15.07 -7.88
C ARG A 81 -14.85 -13.67 -7.58
N PRO A 82 -15.13 -13.10 -6.39
CA PRO A 82 -14.56 -11.81 -5.99
C PRO A 82 -13.03 -11.82 -6.11
N LYS A 83 -12.43 -10.73 -6.58
CA LYS A 83 -10.99 -10.50 -6.62
C LYS A 83 -10.68 -9.25 -5.79
N PRO A 84 -10.73 -9.31 -4.45
CA PRO A 84 -10.46 -8.15 -3.62
C PRO A 84 -9.00 -7.70 -3.76
N HIS A 85 -8.79 -6.42 -4.02
CA HIS A 85 -7.45 -5.83 -4.14
C HIS A 85 -7.49 -4.35 -3.79
N ALA A 86 -6.33 -3.81 -3.41
CA ALA A 86 -6.16 -2.40 -3.16
C ALA A 86 -5.10 -1.81 -4.09
N HIS A 87 -5.37 -0.62 -4.60
CA HIS A 87 -4.42 0.27 -5.24
C HIS A 87 -4.06 1.38 -4.25
N VAL A 88 -2.77 1.63 -4.08
CA VAL A 88 -2.27 2.73 -3.24
C VAL A 88 -1.33 3.58 -4.06
N MET A 89 -1.80 4.76 -4.46
CA MET A 89 -0.94 5.76 -5.07
C MET A 89 -0.26 6.60 -3.98
N LEU A 90 1.07 6.70 -4.06
CA LEU A 90 1.93 7.32 -3.07
C LEU A 90 2.63 8.55 -3.65
N THR A 91 2.65 9.64 -2.89
CA THR A 91 3.46 10.81 -3.23
C THR A 91 4.95 10.53 -3.07
N MET A 92 5.78 11.24 -3.84
CA MET A 92 7.22 10.99 -3.94
C MET A 92 8.10 12.08 -3.28
N ARG A 93 7.46 13.03 -2.61
CA ARG A 93 8.09 14.21 -2.00
C ARG A 93 7.68 14.32 -0.54
N GLU A 94 8.57 14.90 0.25
CA GLU A 94 8.22 15.39 1.58
C GLU A 94 7.01 16.31 1.48
N VAL A 95 6.13 16.23 2.47
CA VAL A 95 4.99 17.14 2.58
C VAL A 95 5.01 17.76 3.97
N GLY A 96 4.86 19.07 4.01
CA GLY A 96 4.64 19.82 5.24
C GLY A 96 3.56 20.85 5.04
N LYS A 97 3.36 21.72 6.04
CA LYS A 97 2.30 22.73 6.04
C LYS A 97 2.27 23.64 4.81
N ASP A 98 3.42 23.87 4.18
CA ASP A 98 3.60 24.75 3.02
C ASP A 98 3.52 23.98 1.67
N GLY A 99 3.14 22.69 1.69
CA GLY A 99 3.00 21.83 0.52
C GLY A 99 4.21 20.90 0.30
N PHE A 100 4.51 20.61 -0.96
CA PHE A 100 5.55 19.64 -1.35
C PHE A 100 6.97 20.21 -1.25
N GLY A 101 7.83 19.47 -0.56
CA GLY A 101 9.26 19.73 -0.41
C GLY A 101 10.14 18.92 -1.36
N ALA A 102 11.27 18.46 -0.82
CA ALA A 102 12.26 17.71 -1.58
C ALA A 102 11.75 16.32 -1.98
N LYS A 103 12.28 15.78 -3.07
CA LYS A 103 11.96 14.42 -3.51
C LYS A 103 12.71 13.41 -2.66
N VAL A 104 12.00 12.45 -2.06
CA VAL A 104 12.58 11.42 -1.19
C VAL A 104 12.94 10.21 -2.03
N ARG A 105 14.21 10.11 -2.43
CA ARG A 105 14.69 9.02 -3.31
C ARG A 105 14.67 7.66 -2.62
N ASP A 106 14.77 7.65 -1.29
CA ASP A 106 14.82 6.43 -0.50
C ASP A 106 13.54 5.63 -0.56
N TRP A 107 12.37 6.29 -0.70
CA TRP A 107 11.08 5.62 -0.92
C TRP A 107 11.03 4.83 -2.24
N ASN A 108 11.99 5.07 -3.15
CA ASN A 108 12.08 4.38 -4.42
C ASN A 108 13.00 3.15 -4.44
N LYS A 109 13.72 2.89 -3.35
CA LYS A 109 14.67 1.77 -3.24
C LYS A 109 13.98 0.41 -3.45
N ALA A 110 14.65 -0.48 -4.17
CA ALA A 110 14.08 -1.79 -4.54
C ALA A 110 13.92 -2.70 -3.30
N GLU A 111 14.80 -2.54 -2.33
CA GLU A 111 14.83 -3.28 -1.07
C GLU A 111 13.54 -3.08 -0.25
N LEU A 112 12.88 -1.92 -0.40
CA LEU A 112 11.60 -1.65 0.26
C LEU A 112 10.49 -2.58 -0.23
N VAL A 113 10.53 -3.03 -1.49
CA VAL A 113 9.50 -3.93 -2.04
C VAL A 113 9.52 -5.27 -1.33
N GLU A 114 10.69 -5.84 -1.08
CA GLU A 114 10.80 -7.11 -0.36
C GLU A 114 10.35 -6.97 1.10
N GLN A 115 10.69 -5.86 1.75
CA GLN A 115 10.21 -5.56 3.10
C GLN A 115 8.68 -5.40 3.16
N TRP A 116 8.08 -4.68 2.20
CA TRP A 116 6.63 -4.51 2.15
C TRP A 116 5.91 -5.82 1.87
N ARG A 117 6.48 -6.70 1.05
CA ARG A 117 5.94 -8.04 0.78
C ARG A 117 5.91 -8.90 2.03
N GLU A 118 7.03 -8.94 2.77
CA GLU A 118 7.12 -9.66 4.05
C GLU A 118 6.11 -9.10 5.07
N ARG A 119 6.11 -7.79 5.27
CA ARG A 119 5.19 -7.12 6.21
C ARG A 119 3.73 -7.30 5.83
N TRP A 120 3.40 -7.32 4.54
CA TRP A 120 2.03 -7.59 4.10
C TRP A 120 1.60 -9.02 4.44
N ALA A 121 2.48 -10.00 4.23
CA ALA A 121 2.20 -11.38 4.60
C ALA A 121 1.98 -11.53 6.12
N ASP A 122 2.83 -10.90 6.92
CA ASP A 122 2.70 -10.92 8.38
C ASP A 122 1.38 -10.27 8.84
N HIS A 123 1.07 -9.08 8.31
CA HIS A 123 -0.16 -8.34 8.63
C HIS A 123 -1.43 -9.12 8.29
N VAL A 124 -1.47 -9.71 7.09
CA VAL A 124 -2.58 -10.56 6.64
C VAL A 124 -2.71 -11.79 7.54
N ASN A 125 -1.60 -12.48 7.82
CA ASN A 125 -1.62 -13.70 8.61
C ASN A 125 -2.03 -13.45 10.06
N GLN A 126 -1.61 -12.33 10.64
CA GLN A 126 -2.06 -11.90 11.96
C GLN A 126 -3.58 -11.69 11.96
N ARG A 127 -4.12 -10.92 11.02
CA ARG A 127 -5.57 -10.66 10.94
C ARG A 127 -6.38 -11.93 10.75
N LEU A 128 -5.92 -12.85 9.89
CA LEU A 128 -6.58 -14.14 9.69
C LEU A 128 -6.58 -14.97 10.99
N ALA A 129 -5.50 -14.94 11.76
CA ALA A 129 -5.43 -15.61 13.07
C ALA A 129 -6.40 -15.01 14.10
N GLU A 130 -6.47 -13.67 14.19
CA GLU A 130 -7.36 -12.95 15.10
C GLU A 130 -8.85 -13.24 14.84
N LEU A 131 -9.18 -13.56 13.59
CA LEU A 131 -10.53 -13.91 13.14
C LEU A 131 -10.81 -15.43 13.15
N ASP A 132 -9.89 -16.24 13.66
CA ASP A 132 -9.97 -17.71 13.69
C ASP A 132 -10.17 -18.34 12.29
N ILE A 133 -9.54 -17.73 11.27
CA ILE A 133 -9.58 -18.22 9.89
C ILE A 133 -8.32 -19.07 9.63
N ASP A 134 -8.53 -20.35 9.32
CA ASP A 134 -7.47 -21.31 8.98
C ASP A 134 -6.96 -21.13 7.54
N ALA A 135 -6.37 -19.96 7.29
CA ALA A 135 -5.71 -19.59 6.05
C ALA A 135 -4.44 -18.78 6.33
N ARG A 136 -3.45 -18.92 5.43
CA ARG A 136 -2.17 -18.19 5.50
C ARG A 136 -1.68 -17.84 4.10
N ILE A 137 -0.96 -16.73 4.01
CA ILE A 137 -0.20 -16.34 2.82
C ILE A 137 1.30 -16.31 3.13
N ASP A 138 2.12 -16.44 2.10
CA ASP A 138 3.57 -16.35 2.21
C ASP A 138 4.10 -15.52 1.04
N HIS A 139 4.94 -14.54 1.35
CA HIS A 139 5.49 -13.60 0.38
C HIS A 139 6.57 -14.21 -0.51
N ARG A 140 7.16 -15.34 -0.09
CA ARG A 140 8.27 -16.00 -0.78
C ARG A 140 7.75 -16.84 -1.93
N SER A 141 8.63 -17.14 -2.88
CA SER A 141 8.30 -18.05 -3.97
C SER A 141 8.00 -19.47 -3.45
N LEU A 142 7.18 -20.23 -4.19
CA LEU A 142 6.87 -21.63 -3.86
C LEU A 142 8.15 -22.47 -3.68
N GLN A 143 9.19 -22.22 -4.49
CA GLN A 143 10.47 -22.88 -4.39
C GLN A 143 11.14 -22.63 -3.02
N ALA A 144 11.14 -21.38 -2.55
CA ALA A 144 11.72 -21.02 -1.26
C ALA A 144 10.91 -21.59 -0.08
N GLN A 145 9.59 -21.67 -0.21
CA GLN A 145 8.72 -22.29 0.80
C GLN A 145 9.01 -23.80 0.93
N VAL A 146 9.08 -24.50 -0.19
CA VAL A 146 9.39 -25.95 -0.23
C VAL A 146 10.77 -26.24 0.35
N MET A 147 11.76 -25.39 0.10
CA MET A 147 13.11 -25.57 0.66
C MET A 147 13.09 -25.49 2.19
N ARG A 148 12.37 -24.53 2.79
CA ARG A 148 12.27 -24.41 4.26
C ARG A 148 11.56 -25.61 4.90
N ALA A 149 10.48 -26.11 4.29
CA ALA A 149 9.74 -27.27 4.79
C ALA A 149 10.56 -28.58 4.80
N ARG A 150 11.66 -28.65 4.02
CA ARG A 150 12.56 -29.81 3.98
C ARG A 150 13.65 -29.78 5.06
N PHE A 151 13.82 -28.65 5.75
CA PHE A 151 14.88 -28.44 6.75
C PHE A 151 14.34 -27.96 8.12
N ALA A 152 13.02 -27.97 8.31
CA ALA A 152 12.33 -27.71 9.57
C ALA A 152 11.74 -29.02 10.12
#